data_AF-A0A2X2TUX7-F1
#
_entry.id   AF-A0A2X2TUX7-F1
#
_cell.length_a   1.000
_cell.length_b   1.000
_cell.length_c   1.000
_cell.angle_alpha   90.00
_cell.angle_beta   90.00
_cell.angle_gamma   90.00
#
_symmetry.space_group_name_H-M   'P 1'
#
loop_
_entity.id
_entity.type
_entity.pdbx_description
1 polymer ?
#
loop_
_entity_poly.entity_id
_entity_poly.type
_entity_poly.pdbx_seq_one_letter_code
_entity_poly.pdbx_strand_id
1 'polypeptide(L)'
;MDDPKKLEDEIRAVLSDKKRPGAPSVFTPDQIMRIIDLACSSPNDFGYEVSQWSLPLLVAEIKKQGIAEQISEKSVSRFLKMR
;
A
#
# COMPACT_ATOMS: atom_id res chain seq x y z
N MET A 1 44.39 -3.83 -31.38
CA MET A 1 43.35 -3.11 -32.14
C MET A 1 42.06 -3.37 -31.41
N ASP A 2 41.50 -2.36 -30.76
CA ASP A 2 40.22 -2.51 -30.08
C ASP A 2 39.15 -2.85 -31.11
N ASP A 3 38.36 -3.89 -30.83
CA ASP A 3 37.24 -4.30 -31.67
C ASP A 3 36.14 -3.22 -31.55
N PRO A 4 35.83 -2.48 -32.62
CA PRO A 4 34.87 -1.38 -32.58
C PRO A 4 33.49 -1.82 -32.08
N LYS A 5 33.13 -3.09 -32.31
CA LYS A 5 31.86 -3.64 -31.82
C LYS A 5 31.85 -3.80 -30.30
N LYS A 6 32.97 -4.24 -29.73
CA LYS A 6 33.15 -4.34 -28.28
C LYS A 6 33.04 -2.96 -27.62
N LEU A 7 33.63 -1.94 -28.25
CA LEU A 7 33.54 -0.57 -27.76
C LEU A 7 32.09 -0.04 -27.79
N GLU A 8 31.34 -0.32 -28.85
CA GLU A 8 29.92 0.05 -28.94
C GLU A 8 29.08 -0.62 -27.83
N ASP A 9 29.29 -1.91 -27.59
CA ASP A 9 28.58 -2.67 -26.55
C ASP A 9 28.87 -2.11 -25.15
N GLU A 10 30.12 -1.76 -24.86
CA GLU A 10 30.51 -1.14 -23.59
C GLU A 10 29.89 0.25 -23.41
N ILE A 11 29.90 1.08 -24.46
CA ILE A 11 29.25 2.40 -24.44
C ILE A 11 27.75 2.24 -24.18
N ARG A 12 27.09 1.30 -24.86
CA ARG A 12 25.66 1.02 -24.67
C ARG A 12 25.35 0.54 -23.25
N ALA A 13 26.21 -0.29 -22.67
CA ALA A 13 26.05 -0.77 -21.30
C ALA A 13 26.17 0.38 -20.29
N VAL A 14 27.15 1.28 -20.45
CA VAL A 14 27.36 2.45 -19.58
C VAL A 14 26.18 3.42 -19.67
N LEU A 15 25.63 3.63 -20.86
CA LEU A 15 24.50 4.53 -21.09
C LEU A 15 23.13 3.88 -20.83
N SER A 16 23.08 2.56 -20.64
CA SER A 16 21.82 1.87 -20.38
C SER A 16 21.24 2.23 -19.02
N ASP A 17 19.93 2.45 -18.98
CA ASP A 17 19.25 2.77 -17.74
C ASP A 17 19.24 1.56 -16.80
N LYS A 18 19.67 1.79 -15.57
CA LYS A 18 19.53 0.78 -14.51
C LYS A 18 18.05 0.65 -14.14
N LYS A 19 17.67 -0.54 -13.65
CA LYS A 19 16.35 -0.75 -13.07
C LYS A 19 16.05 0.37 -12.06
N ARG A 20 14.94 1.09 -12.27
CA ARG A 20 14.42 2.10 -11.35
C ARG A 20 13.20 1.51 -10.62
N PRO A 21 13.41 0.65 -9.61
CA PRO A 21 12.27 0.19 -8.82
C PRO A 21 11.67 1.41 -8.11
N GLY A 22 10.35 1.54 -8.18
CA GLY A 22 9.64 2.56 -7.39
C GLY A 22 9.77 2.29 -5.89
N ALA A 23 9.29 3.25 -5.09
CA ALA A 23 9.20 3.05 -3.64
C ALA A 23 8.29 1.84 -3.32
N PRO A 24 8.68 1.00 -2.34
CA PRO A 24 7.82 -0.09 -1.89
C PRO A 24 6.50 0.45 -1.34
N SER A 25 5.45 -0.38 -1.36
CA SER A 25 4.17 -0.04 -0.75
C SER A 25 4.37 0.22 0.75
N VAL A 26 3.78 1.31 1.25
CA VAL A 26 3.77 1.65 2.68
C VAL A 26 2.96 0.65 3.50
N PHE A 27 1.91 0.09 2.91
CA PHE A 27 1.04 -0.92 3.55
C PHE A 27 1.31 -2.29 2.96
N THR A 28 1.46 -3.28 3.83
CA THR A 28 1.61 -4.68 3.42
C THR A 28 0.27 -5.24 2.93
N PRO A 29 0.27 -6.26 2.05
CA PRO A 29 -0.97 -6.92 1.62
C PRO A 29 -1.81 -7.45 2.79
N ASP A 30 -1.14 -7.97 3.82
CA ASP A 30 -1.79 -8.50 5.02
C ASP A 30 -2.51 -7.41 5.84
N GLN A 31 -1.88 -6.23 5.98
CA GLN A 31 -2.55 -5.07 6.59
C GLN A 31 -3.78 -4.63 5.80
N ILE A 32 -3.69 -4.60 4.47
CA ILE A 32 -4.82 -4.24 3.62
C ILE A 32 -5.96 -5.26 3.78
N MET A 33 -5.64 -6.56 3.81
CA MET A 33 -6.63 -7.61 4.01
C MET A 33 -7.35 -7.48 5.35
N ARG A 34 -6.61 -7.24 6.44
CA ARG A 34 -7.19 -7.01 7.78
C ARG A 34 -8.06 -5.75 7.83
N ILE A 35 -7.69 -4.68 7.11
CA ILE A 35 -8.51 -3.47 6.99
C ILE A 35 -9.84 -3.77 6.27
N ILE A 36 -9.80 -4.56 5.20
CA ILE A 36 -11.02 -4.94 4.44
C ILE A 36 -11.92 -5.82 5.31
N ASP A 37 -11.35 -6.81 6.01
CA ASP A 37 -12.08 -7.70 6.92
C ASP A 37 -12.80 -6.92 8.04
N LEU A 38 -12.09 -5.98 8.67
CA LEU A 38 -12.69 -5.08 9.65
C LEU A 38 -13.82 -4.23 9.06
N ALA A 39 -13.64 -3.69 7.86
CA ALA A 39 -14.66 -2.89 7.17
C ALA A 39 -15.91 -3.70 6.78
N CYS A 40 -15.79 -5.02 6.64
CA CYS A 40 -16.90 -5.94 6.39
C CYS A 40 -17.65 -6.35 7.66
N SER A 41 -17.07 -6.15 8.85
CA SER A 41 -17.67 -6.47 10.14
C SER A 41 -18.59 -5.35 10.65
N SER A 42 -19.46 -5.62 11.63
CA SER A 42 -20.34 -4.58 12.18
C SER A 42 -19.60 -3.72 13.21
N PRO A 43 -19.74 -2.37 13.22
CA PRO A 43 -19.19 -1.54 14.29
C PRO A 43 -19.68 -1.95 15.69
N ASN A 44 -20.89 -2.50 15.79
CA ASN A 44 -21.46 -3.00 17.04
C ASN A 44 -20.61 -4.11 17.66
N ASP A 45 -19.96 -4.95 16.84
CA ASP A 45 -19.09 -6.04 17.29
C ASP A 45 -17.84 -5.51 18.03
N PHE A 46 -17.52 -4.23 17.84
CA PHE A 46 -16.39 -3.52 18.44
C PHE A 46 -16.83 -2.49 19.49
N GLY A 47 -18.11 -2.49 19.86
CA GLY A 47 -18.67 -1.63 20.91
C GLY A 47 -19.13 -0.25 20.47
N TYR A 48 -19.31 -0.01 19.16
CA TYR A 48 -19.83 1.25 18.65
C TYR A 48 -21.34 1.16 18.41
N GLU A 49 -22.11 2.13 18.90
CA GLU A 49 -23.57 2.21 18.71
C GLU A 49 -23.94 2.83 17.35
N VAL A 50 -23.31 2.36 16.26
CA VAL A 50 -23.58 2.81 14.90
C VAL A 50 -23.74 1.63 13.95
N SER A 51 -24.70 1.72 13.04
CA SER A 51 -25.00 0.62 12.13
C SER A 51 -23.96 0.44 11.02
N GLN A 52 -23.14 1.44 10.73
CA GLN A 52 -22.19 1.47 9.61
C GLN A 52 -20.90 2.19 9.99
N TRP A 53 -19.78 1.75 9.41
CA TRP A 53 -18.50 2.44 9.56
C TRP A 53 -18.52 3.80 8.86
N SER A 54 -18.14 4.85 9.58
CA SER A 54 -17.60 6.06 8.95
C SER A 54 -16.09 5.89 8.75
N LEU A 55 -15.50 6.58 7.77
CA LEU A 55 -14.04 6.52 7.54
C LEU A 55 -13.23 6.94 8.78
N PRO A 56 -13.57 8.03 9.51
CA PRO A 56 -12.84 8.39 10.73
C PRO A 56 -12.93 7.31 11.81
N LEU A 57 -14.10 6.70 11.98
CA LEU A 57 -14.31 5.65 12.99
C LEU A 57 -13.52 4.39 12.65
N LEU A 58 -13.55 3.97 11.38
CA LEU A 58 -12.79 2.83 10.90
C LEU A 58 -11.29 3.07 11.06
N VAL A 59 -10.79 4.27 10.77
CA VAL A 59 -9.38 4.64 11.01
C VAL A 59 -9.01 4.55 12.49
N ALA A 60 -9.90 5.01 13.38
CA ALA A 60 -9.67 4.92 14.82
C ALA A 60 -9.57 3.45 15.28
N GLU A 61 -10.47 2.59 14.81
CA GLU A 61 -10.46 1.16 15.15
C GLU A 61 -9.24 0.43 14.55
N ILE A 62 -8.86 0.74 13.30
CA ILE A 62 -7.63 0.21 12.66
C ILE A 62 -6.39 0.51 13.51
N LYS A 63 -6.29 1.73 14.04
CA LYS A 63 -5.18 2.15 14.92
C LYS A 63 -5.25 1.46 16.28
N LYS A 64 -6.45 1.38 16.87
CA LYS A 64 -6.69 0.72 18.16
C LYS A 64 -6.33 -0.76 18.13
N GLN A 65 -6.60 -1.47 17.02
CA GLN A 65 -6.23 -2.87 16.82
C GLN A 65 -4.76 -3.07 16.40
N GLY A 66 -3.99 -1.99 16.22
CA GLY A 66 -2.58 -2.06 15.82
C GLY A 66 -2.36 -2.58 14.39
N ILE A 67 -3.39 -2.55 13.53
CA ILE A 67 -3.27 -3.01 12.14
C ILE A 67 -2.35 -2.07 11.35
N ALA A 68 -2.53 -0.76 11.52
CA ALA A 68 -1.65 0.25 10.94
C ALA A 68 -1.57 1.49 11.85
N GLU A 69 -0.37 1.81 12.35
CA GLU A 69 -0.16 2.95 13.26
C GLU A 69 -0.48 4.29 12.57
N GLN A 70 -0.03 4.44 11.32
CA GLN A 70 -0.17 5.66 10.53
C GLN A 70 -0.97 5.37 9.26
N ILE A 71 -2.27 5.64 9.34
CA ILE A 71 -3.17 5.54 8.20
C ILE A 71 -4.11 6.75 8.16
N SER A 72 -4.38 7.22 6.95
CA SER A 72 -5.32 8.31 6.67
C SER A 72 -6.63 7.78 6.12
N GLU A 73 -7.73 8.51 6.32
CA GLU A 73 -9.04 8.20 5.75
C GLU A 73 -8.99 8.05 4.22
N LYS A 74 -8.15 8.84 3.54
CA LYS A 74 -7.94 8.72 2.09
C LYS A 74 -7.32 7.38 1.70
N SER A 75 -6.39 6.85 2.50
CA SER A 75 -5.78 5.54 2.26
C SER A 75 -6.81 4.43 2.44
N VAL A 76 -7.60 4.48 3.52
CA VAL A 76 -8.71 3.55 3.74
C VAL A 76 -9.72 3.62 2.59
N SER A 77 -10.15 4.82 2.21
CA SER A 77 -11.07 5.02 1.08
C SER A 77 -10.52 4.44 -0.22
N ARG A 78 -9.21 4.55 -0.48
CA ARG A 78 -8.58 3.95 -1.65
C ARG A 78 -8.68 2.42 -1.62
N PHE A 79 -8.42 1.79 -0.48
CA PHE A 79 -8.54 0.34 -0.34
C PHE A 79 -9.97 -0.15 -0.54
N LEU A 80 -10.96 0.58 -0.02
CA LEU A 80 -12.39 0.21 -0.17
C LEU A 80 -12.95 0.47 -1.58
N LYS A 81 -12.33 1.37 -2.35
CA LYS A 81 -12.70 1.64 -3.75
C LYS A 81 -12.09 0.67 -4.75
N MET A 82 -11.01 -0.03 -4.41
CA MET A 82 -10.37 -1.04 -5.26
C MET A 82 -11.18 -2.34 -5.26
N ARG A 83 -12.50 -2.23 -5.49
CA ARG A 83 -13.42 -3.35 -5.64
C ARG A 83 -13.59 -3.70 -7.11
#